data_AF-A0A5S3P054-F1
#
_entry.id   AF-A0A5S3P054-F1
#
_cell.length_a   1.000
_cell.length_b   1.000
_cell.length_c   1.000
_cell.angle_alpha   90.00
_cell.angle_beta   90.00
_cell.angle_gamma   90.00
#
_symmetry.space_group_name_H-M   'P 1'
#
loop_
_entity.id
_entity.type
_entity.pdbx_description
1 polymer ?
#
loop_
_entity_poly.entity_id
_entity_poly.type
_entity_poly.pdbx_seq_one_letter_code
_entity_poly.pdbx_strand_id
1 'polypeptide(L)' 'MKSKHSKAPAERVVKDIRRATRKQYSAEEKIRIVLEGLRGEDSIAELCRREGIAQGVYYKWSKDFMEAGK' A
#
# COMPACT_ATOMS: atom_id res chain seq x y z
N MET A 1 28.93 34.69 6.29
CA MET A 1 28.98 33.34 6.89
C MET A 1 28.16 32.40 6.01
N LYS A 2 28.77 31.42 5.33
CA LYS A 2 28.06 30.50 4.42
C LYS A 2 27.63 29.26 5.20
N SER A 3 26.33 29.10 5.42
CA SER A 3 25.76 27.95 6.13
C SER A 3 25.97 26.68 5.30
N LYS A 4 26.84 25.81 5.80
CA LYS A 4 27.05 24.48 5.22
C LYS A 4 25.77 23.68 5.44
N HIS A 5 24.99 23.47 4.39
CA HIS A 5 23.88 22.54 4.40
C HIS A 5 24.45 21.13 4.61
N SER A 6 24.33 20.60 5.82
CA SER A 6 24.61 19.20 6.13
C SER A 6 23.59 18.35 5.35
N LYS A 7 24.06 17.61 4.34
CA LYS A 7 23.21 16.64 3.64
C LYS A 7 22.67 15.64 4.66
N ALA A 8 21.39 15.28 4.55
CA ALA A 8 20.81 14.24 5.38
C ALA A 8 21.61 12.93 5.23
N PRO A 9 21.71 12.10 6.29
CA PRO A 9 22.37 10.80 6.21
C PRO A 9 21.76 9.96 5.09
N ALA A 10 22.60 9.22 4.37
CA ALA A 10 22.21 8.51 3.14
C ALA A 10 21.04 7.55 3.38
N GLU A 11 20.97 6.94 4.56
CA GLU A 11 19.89 6.04 5.00
C GLU A 11 18.53 6.75 5.02
N ARG A 12 18.51 8.02 5.47
CA ARG A 12 17.28 8.82 5.49
C ARG A 12 16.83 9.16 4.08
N VAL A 13 17.77 9.54 3.21
CA VAL A 13 17.49 9.83 1.80
C VAL A 13 16.93 8.60 1.08
N VAL A 14 17.54 7.43 1.27
CA VAL A 14 17.06 6.17 0.68
C VAL A 14 15.66 5.80 1.18
N LYS A 15 15.39 5.97 2.49
CA LYS A 15 14.06 5.73 3.07
C LYS A 15 13.00 6.66 2.47
N ASP A 16 13.33 7.93 2.30
CA ASP A 16 12.42 8.92 1.73
C ASP A 16 12.14 8.64 0.24
N ILE A 17 13.17 8.27 -0.53
CA ILE A 17 13.01 7.82 -1.92
C ILE A 17 12.07 6.61 -1.99
N ARG A 18 12.32 5.55 -1.20
CA ARG A 18 11.48 4.35 -1.18
C ARG A 18 10.02 4.65 -0.79
N ARG A 19 9.81 5.63 0.08
CA ARG A 19 8.46 6.09 0.46
C ARG A 19 7.78 6.84 -0.69
N ALA A 20 8.52 7.75 -1.33
CA ALA A 20 8.00 8.56 -2.43
C ALA A 20 7.68 7.74 -3.69
N THR A 21 8.47 6.70 -3.98
CA THR A 21 8.26 5.81 -5.13
C THR A 21 7.31 4.64 -4.83
N ARG A 22 6.72 4.56 -3.64
CA ARG A 22 5.77 3.50 -3.29
C ARG A 22 4.53 3.62 -4.17
N LYS A 23 4.11 2.51 -4.79
CA LYS A 23 2.85 2.41 -5.54
C LYS A 23 1.70 2.92 -4.66
N GLN A 24 1.02 3.96 -5.14
CA GLN A 24 -0.21 4.47 -4.54
C GLN A 24 -1.37 3.76 -5.19
N TYR A 25 -2.29 3.26 -4.38
CA TYR A 25 -3.54 2.67 -4.85
C TYR A 25 -4.64 3.71 -4.65
N SER A 26 -5.41 3.98 -5.69
CA SER A 26 -6.61 4.82 -5.58
C SER A 26 -7.65 4.17 -4.66
N ALA A 27 -8.63 4.95 -4.19
CA ALA A 27 -9.74 4.38 -3.41
C ALA A 27 -10.51 3.33 -4.24
N GLU A 28 -10.73 3.61 -5.52
CA GLU A 28 -11.41 2.72 -6.46
C GLU A 28 -10.67 1.39 -6.65
N GLU A 29 -9.35 1.43 -6.84
CA GLU A 29 -8.53 0.22 -6.96
C GLU A 29 -8.60 -0.63 -5.69
N LYS A 30 -8.51 0.00 -4.50
CA LYS A 30 -8.62 -0.71 -3.23
C LYS A 30 -9.97 -1.41 -3.10
N ILE A 31 -11.06 -0.70 -3.42
CA ILE A 31 -12.42 -1.25 -3.36
C ILE A 31 -12.56 -2.42 -4.33
N ARG A 32 -12.09 -2.29 -5.57
CA ARG A 32 -12.12 -3.37 -6.57
C ARG A 32 -11.45 -4.64 -6.04
N ILE A 33 -10.24 -4.51 -5.48
CA ILE A 33 -9.46 -5.64 -4.96
C ILE A 33 -10.16 -6.28 -3.75
N VAL A 34 -10.71 -5.47 -2.84
CA VAL A 34 -11.47 -5.99 -1.68
C VAL A 34 -12.70 -6.76 -2.14
N LEU A 35 -13.49 -6.20 -3.06
CA LEU A 35 -14.69 -6.86 -3.57
C LEU A 35 -14.37 -8.18 -4.26
N GLU A 36 -13.29 -8.23 -5.05
CA GLU A 36 -12.84 -9.47 -5.70
C GLU A 36 -12.43 -10.55 -4.68
N GLY A 37 -11.69 -10.17 -3.64
CA GLY A 37 -11.33 -11.11 -2.57
C GLY A 37 -12.55 -11.59 -1.76
N LEU A 38 -13.59 -10.76 -1.62
CA LEU A 38 -14.85 -11.15 -0.97
C LEU A 38 -15.70 -12.10 -1.84
N ARG A 39 -15.57 -12.04 -3.18
CA ARG A 39 -16.25 -13.01 -4.07
C ARG A 39 -15.71 -14.43 -3.90
N GLY A 40 -14.45 -14.57 -3.50
CA GLY A 40 -13.84 -15.87 -3.21
C GLY A 40 -13.56 -16.74 -4.44
N GLU A 41 -13.45 -16.13 -5.62
CA GLU A 41 -13.12 -16.83 -6.87
C GLU A 41 -11.65 -17.32 -6.89
N ASP A 42 -10.73 -16.48 -6.43
CA ASP A 42 -9.31 -16.79 -6.22
C ASP A 42 -9.00 -16.86 -4.72
N SER A 43 -7.95 -17.59 -4.33
CA SER A 43 -7.43 -17.46 -2.97
C SER A 43 -6.88 -16.04 -2.75
N ILE A 44 -7.02 -15.50 -1.53
CA ILE A 44 -6.46 -14.17 -1.18
C ILE A 44 -4.96 -14.08 -1.50
N ALA A 45 -4.25 -15.20 -1.39
CA ALA A 45 -2.84 -15.29 -1.73
C ALA A 45 -2.56 -15.07 -3.23
N GLU A 46 -3.40 -15.63 -4.11
CA GLU A 46 -3.29 -15.47 -5.57
C GLU A 46 -3.65 -14.05 -5.99
N LEU A 47 -4.77 -13.53 -5.47
CA LEU A 47 -5.20 -12.16 -5.71
C LEU A 47 -4.10 -11.15 -5.30
N CYS A 48 -3.53 -11.31 -4.10
CA CYS A 48 -2.46 -10.44 -3.62
C CYS A 48 -1.21 -10.47 -4.50
N ARG A 49 -0.83 -11.66 -5.01
CA ARG A 49 0.29 -11.80 -5.95
C ARG A 49 0.03 -11.09 -7.28
N ARG A 50 -1.18 -11.22 -7.83
CA ARG A 50 -1.58 -10.57 -9.10
C ARG A 50 -1.61 -9.05 -8.98
N GLU A 51 -2.16 -8.52 -7.89
CA GLU A 51 -2.30 -7.08 -7.67
C GLU A 51 -1.01 -6.41 -7.14
N GLY A 52 0.00 -7.22 -6.79
CA GLY A 52 1.28 -6.75 -6.26
C GLY A 52 1.20 -6.20 -4.84
N ILE A 53 0.27 -6.71 -4.03
CA ILE A 53 0.07 -6.32 -2.63
C ILE A 53 0.47 -7.43 -1.66
N ALA A 54 0.82 -7.05 -0.44
CA ALA A 54 0.95 -8.01 0.64
C ALA A 54 -0.43 -8.39 1.19
N GLN A 55 -0.63 -9.64 1.61
CA GLN A 55 -1.89 -10.10 2.20
C GLN A 55 -2.32 -9.26 3.42
N GLY A 56 -1.37 -8.81 4.25
CA GLY A 56 -1.68 -7.91 5.36
C GLY A 56 -2.28 -6.56 4.94
N VAL A 57 -1.93 -6.08 3.74
CA VAL A 57 -2.53 -4.87 3.16
C VAL A 57 -3.97 -5.15 2.73
N TYR A 58 -4.22 -6.29 2.09
CA TYR A 58 -5.57 -6.72 1.74
C TYR A 58 -6.48 -6.80 2.97
N TYR A 59 -6.06 -7.51 4.02
CA TYR A 59 -6.89 -7.67 5.22
C TYR A 59 -7.15 -6.36 5.93
N LYS A 60 -6.19 -5.43 5.91
CA LYS A 60 -6.41 -4.07 6.41
C LYS A 60 -7.50 -3.36 5.61
N TRP A 61 -7.42 -3.36 4.29
CA TRP A 61 -8.42 -2.70 3.44
C TRP A 61 -9.79 -3.37 3.55
N SER A 62 -9.84 -4.70 3.62
CA SER A 62 -11.08 -5.45 3.81
C SER A 62 -11.75 -5.07 5.13
N LYS A 63 -10.98 -4.96 6.22
CA LYS A 63 -11.49 -4.48 7.50
C LYS A 63 -12.02 -3.04 7.41
N ASP A 64 -11.19 -2.11 6.91
CA ASP A 64 -11.55 -0.69 6.79
C ASP A 64 -12.82 -0.51 5.92
N PHE A 65 -12.97 -1.31 4.86
CA PHE A 65 -14.13 -1.31 3.96
C PHE A 65 -15.41 -1.78 4.66
N MET A 66 -15.34 -2.87 5.44
CA MET A 66 -16.48 -3.42 6.17
C MET A 66 -16.92 -2.49 7.31
N GLU A 67 -15.98 -1.82 7.98
CA GLU A 67 -16.28 -0.84 9.02
C GLU A 67 -16.93 0.43 8.47
N ALA A 68 -16.53 0.88 7.28
CA ALA A 68 -17.15 2.03 6.61
C ALA A 68 -18.59 1.76 6.12
N GLY A 69 -18.99 0.50 5.99
CA GLY A 69 -20.34 0.09 5.61
C GLY A 69 -21.32 -0.10 6.78
N LYS A 70 -20.88 0.16 8.02
CA LYS A 70 -21.70 0.14 9.24
C LYS A 70 -22.22 1.54 9.56
#